data_AF-A0A0H2MTC3-F1
#
_entry.id   AF-A0A0H2MTC3-F1
#
_cell.length_a   1.000
_cell.length_b   1.000
_cell.length_c   1.000
_cell.angle_alpha   90.00
_cell.angle_beta   90.00
_cell.angle_gamma   90.00
#
_symmetry.space_group_name_H-M   'P 1'
#
loop_
_entity.id
_entity.type
_entity.pdbx_description
1 polymer ?
#
loop_
_entity_poly.entity_id
_entity_poly.type
_entity_poly.pdbx_seq_one_letter_code
_entity_poly.pdbx_strand_id
1 'polypeptide(L)'
;MKYEFIESYVGEYSISLMCRTLEVSRGGYYKWCHHTPSERSKRRERFEQLVMCTFAQYRARYGSVRIAEELNEAGYACCVNYVADIMKEKGIKARNGKGFKYSKDVAAMTNVADNLLRRDFESETPNQKWVTDITYIWVKSRWLFLATVMDLHSRRIVGWSLGTTMTVELITNALKMAFESRKPPKGVIIHSDRGVQYRAYKYQDFMRKHGGVPSMSRQGNCWDNAVMESFYSRLKVELIYAEDYQTVEEARMGIFEYIEVFYNRRRRHSALGHVSPVEYESK
;
A
#
# COMPACT_ATOMS: atom_id res chain seq x y z
N MET A 1 -15.90 -36.98 7.99
CA MET A 1 -15.45 -37.96 9.00
C MET A 1 -16.43 -39.10 9.28
N LYS A 2 -17.48 -39.02 10.11
CA LYS A 2 -18.32 -40.22 10.42
C LYS A 2 -19.07 -40.81 9.20
N TYR A 3 -19.74 -39.99 8.38
CA TYR A 3 -20.45 -40.48 7.19
C TYR A 3 -19.50 -40.87 6.04
N GLU A 4 -18.38 -40.18 5.94
CA GLU A 4 -17.31 -40.48 4.97
C GLU A 4 -16.62 -41.82 5.27
N PHE A 5 -16.44 -42.16 6.55
CA PHE A 5 -16.01 -43.48 6.98
C PHE A 5 -17.04 -44.56 6.61
N ILE A 6 -18.34 -44.30 6.80
CA ILE A 6 -19.40 -45.24 6.38
C ILE A 6 -19.33 -45.48 4.87
N GLU A 7 -19.15 -44.42 4.07
CA GLU A 7 -19.01 -44.50 2.61
C GLU A 7 -17.83 -45.39 2.19
N SER A 8 -16.72 -45.28 2.90
CA SER A 8 -15.47 -46.02 2.60
C SER A 8 -15.60 -47.54 2.71
N TYR A 9 -16.62 -48.02 3.44
CA TYR A 9 -16.86 -49.45 3.70
C TYR A 9 -18.22 -49.93 3.19
N VAL A 10 -18.87 -49.15 2.31
CA VAL A 10 -20.09 -49.57 1.61
C VAL A 10 -19.79 -50.77 0.72
N GLY A 11 -20.52 -51.87 0.95
CA GLY A 11 -20.31 -53.14 0.24
C GLY A 11 -19.61 -54.21 1.08
N GLU A 12 -18.81 -53.79 2.07
CA GLU A 12 -18.18 -54.70 3.04
C GLU A 12 -19.06 -54.90 4.28
N TYR A 13 -19.70 -53.84 4.75
CA TYR A 13 -20.59 -53.88 5.91
C TYR A 13 -21.94 -53.22 5.61
N SER A 14 -22.99 -53.66 6.30
CA SER A 14 -24.30 -53.04 6.13
C SER A 14 -24.31 -51.62 6.69
N ILE A 15 -24.87 -50.67 5.94
CA ILE A 15 -25.03 -49.26 6.34
C ILE A 15 -25.75 -49.16 7.70
N SER A 16 -26.74 -50.02 7.94
CA SER A 16 -27.48 -50.06 9.20
C SER A 16 -26.65 -50.49 10.41
N LEU A 17 -25.62 -51.32 10.20
CA LEU A 17 -24.66 -51.72 11.24
C LEU A 17 -23.72 -50.55 11.53
N MET A 18 -23.08 -50.00 10.49
CA MET A 18 -22.12 -48.91 10.65
C MET A 18 -22.75 -47.65 11.24
N CYS A 19 -23.98 -47.28 10.83
CA CYS A 19 -24.72 -46.17 11.43
C CYS A 19 -24.99 -46.37 12.92
N ARG A 20 -25.33 -47.60 13.35
CA ARG A 20 -25.53 -47.90 14.77
C ARG A 20 -24.23 -47.82 15.55
N THR A 21 -23.16 -48.43 15.04
CA THR A 21 -21.86 -48.46 15.71
C THR A 21 -21.25 -47.07 15.86
N LEU A 22 -21.47 -46.17 14.90
CA LEU A 22 -20.96 -44.80 14.93
C LEU A 22 -21.92 -43.80 15.57
N GLU A 23 -23.08 -44.28 16.06
CA GLU A 23 -24.15 -43.49 16.67
C GLU A 23 -24.64 -42.34 15.76
N VAL A 24 -24.89 -42.66 14.49
CA VAL A 24 -25.43 -41.71 13.49
C VAL A 24 -26.70 -42.24 12.84
N SER A 25 -27.56 -41.34 12.37
CA SER A 25 -28.81 -41.75 11.74
C SER A 25 -28.61 -42.18 10.28
N ARG A 26 -29.33 -43.23 9.85
CA ARG A 26 -29.36 -43.66 8.44
C ARG A 26 -29.88 -42.56 7.51
N GLY A 27 -30.92 -41.82 7.94
CA GLY A 27 -31.44 -40.68 7.20
C GLY A 27 -30.40 -39.56 7.03
N GLY A 28 -29.57 -39.33 8.04
CA GLY A 28 -28.44 -38.39 7.97
C GLY A 28 -27.36 -38.83 6.99
N TYR A 29 -27.07 -40.13 6.92
CA TYR A 29 -26.14 -40.69 5.93
C TYR A 29 -26.65 -40.50 4.50
N TYR A 30 -27.89 -40.90 4.18
CA TYR A 30 -28.43 -40.69 2.83
C TYR A 30 -28.59 -39.21 2.47
N LYS A 31 -28.94 -38.34 3.43
CA LYS A 31 -28.97 -36.89 3.23
C LYS A 31 -27.58 -36.31 2.95
N TRP A 32 -26.54 -36.90 3.52
CA TRP A 32 -25.14 -36.57 3.23
C TRP A 32 -24.72 -37.09 1.84
N CYS A 33 -25.05 -38.33 1.48
CA CYS A 33 -24.78 -38.90 0.14
C CYS A 33 -25.47 -38.11 -0.99
N HIS A 34 -26.68 -37.62 -0.75
CA HIS A 34 -27.45 -36.81 -1.71
C HIS A 34 -27.34 -35.31 -1.44
N HIS A 35 -26.34 -34.86 -0.68
CA HIS A 35 -26.20 -33.45 -0.36
C HIS A 35 -25.90 -32.64 -1.62
N THR A 36 -26.90 -31.93 -2.12
CA THR A 36 -26.67 -30.87 -3.12
C THR A 36 -26.21 -29.60 -2.39
N PRO A 37 -25.10 -28.95 -2.82
CA PRO A 37 -24.65 -27.71 -2.21
C PRO A 37 -25.78 -26.68 -2.22
N SER A 38 -26.07 -26.09 -1.05
CA SER A 38 -27.06 -25.01 -0.98
C SER A 38 -26.59 -23.82 -1.81
N GLU A 39 -27.51 -22.97 -2.26
CA GLU A 39 -27.15 -21.71 -2.96
C GLU A 39 -26.21 -20.83 -2.13
N ARG A 40 -26.33 -20.89 -0.80
CA ARG A 40 -25.38 -20.25 0.12
C ARG A 40 -23.98 -20.85 0.03
N SER A 41 -23.86 -22.18 -0.07
CA SER A 41 -22.58 -22.88 -0.24
C SER A 41 -21.92 -22.53 -1.57
N LYS A 42 -22.70 -22.55 -2.66
CA LYS A 42 -22.21 -22.16 -4.00
C LYS A 42 -21.77 -20.70 -4.04
N ARG A 43 -22.54 -19.80 -3.42
CA ARG A 43 -22.16 -18.38 -3.27
C ARG A 43 -20.86 -18.26 -2.48
N ARG A 44 -20.71 -19.01 -1.38
CA ARG A 44 -19.50 -18.99 -0.56
C ARG A 44 -18.28 -19.40 -1.38
N GLU A 45 -18.35 -20.52 -2.09
CA GLU A 45 -17.28 -21.00 -2.95
C GLU A 45 -16.89 -19.97 -4.04
N ARG A 46 -17.89 -19.35 -4.70
CA ARG A 46 -17.63 -18.28 -5.68
C ARG A 46 -16.89 -17.11 -5.04
N PHE A 47 -17.31 -16.67 -3.87
CA PHE A 47 -16.64 -15.56 -3.17
C PHE A 47 -15.24 -15.94 -2.68
N GLU A 48 -15.00 -17.18 -2.29
CA GLU A 48 -13.66 -17.66 -1.96
C GLU A 48 -12.72 -17.53 -3.17
N GLN A 49 -13.17 -17.95 -4.35
CA GLN A 49 -12.39 -17.79 -5.58
C GLN A 49 -12.14 -16.31 -5.90
N LEU A 50 -13.18 -15.47 -5.85
CA LEU A 50 -13.05 -14.03 -6.09
C LEU A 50 -12.04 -13.37 -5.14
N VAL A 51 -12.16 -13.64 -3.83
CA VAL A 51 -11.25 -13.08 -2.81
C VAL A 51 -9.81 -13.55 -3.06
N MET A 52 -9.59 -14.84 -3.38
CA MET A 52 -8.26 -15.37 -3.67
C MET A 52 -7.66 -14.77 -4.94
N CYS A 53 -8.45 -14.64 -6.01
CA CYS A 53 -8.04 -14.01 -7.26
C CYS A 53 -7.67 -12.54 -7.05
N THR A 54 -8.51 -11.76 -6.37
CA THR A 54 -8.22 -10.35 -6.05
C THR A 54 -6.98 -10.22 -5.16
N PHE A 55 -6.83 -11.09 -4.16
CA PHE A 55 -5.65 -11.10 -3.29
C PHE A 55 -4.36 -11.36 -4.08
N ALA A 56 -4.38 -12.32 -5.00
CA ALA A 56 -3.26 -12.63 -5.89
C ALA A 56 -2.98 -11.50 -6.90
N GLN A 57 -4.03 -10.94 -7.51
CA GLN A 57 -3.94 -9.81 -8.44
C GLN A 57 -3.24 -8.61 -7.80
N TYR A 58 -3.51 -8.35 -6.53
CA TYR A 58 -2.87 -7.29 -5.75
C TYR A 58 -1.60 -7.74 -5.03
N ARG A 59 -1.02 -8.89 -5.39
CA ARG A 59 0.22 -9.46 -4.85
C ARG A 59 0.26 -9.44 -3.32
N ALA A 60 -0.84 -9.84 -2.68
CA ALA A 60 -1.01 -9.83 -1.23
C ALA A 60 -0.91 -8.44 -0.55
N ARG A 61 -0.91 -7.32 -1.29
CA ARG A 61 -0.84 -5.97 -0.71
C ARG A 61 -2.15 -5.53 -0.03
N TYR A 62 -3.27 -6.15 -0.40
CA TYR A 62 -4.60 -5.77 0.07
C TYR A 62 -5.12 -6.72 1.15
N GLY A 63 -5.72 -6.11 2.19
CA GLY A 63 -6.50 -6.81 3.21
C GLY A 63 -8.00 -6.74 2.93
N SER A 64 -8.79 -7.25 3.87
CA SER A 64 -10.24 -7.41 3.73
C SER A 64 -10.97 -6.14 3.30
N VAL A 65 -10.62 -4.99 3.85
CA VAL A 65 -11.23 -3.69 3.51
C VAL A 65 -11.06 -3.40 2.02
N ARG A 66 -9.82 -3.37 1.51
CA ARG A 66 -9.57 -3.03 0.10
C ARG A 66 -10.08 -4.10 -0.85
N ILE A 67 -10.01 -5.39 -0.47
CA ILE A 67 -10.59 -6.46 -1.29
C ILE A 67 -12.11 -6.30 -1.38
N ALA A 68 -12.79 -5.96 -0.29
CA ALA A 68 -14.23 -5.70 -0.34
C ALA A 68 -14.55 -4.52 -1.27
N GLU A 69 -13.79 -3.43 -1.22
CA GLU A 69 -13.97 -2.30 -2.15
C GLU A 69 -13.81 -2.72 -3.63
N GLU A 70 -12.75 -3.47 -3.94
CA GLU A 70 -12.53 -4.00 -5.30
C GLU A 70 -13.68 -4.89 -5.77
N LEU A 71 -14.18 -5.76 -4.90
CA LEU A 71 -15.28 -6.66 -5.22
C LEU A 71 -16.59 -5.89 -5.41
N ASN A 72 -16.89 -4.92 -4.54
CA ASN A 72 -18.09 -4.10 -4.66
C ASN A 72 -18.07 -3.25 -5.94
N GLU A 73 -16.92 -2.67 -6.31
CA GLU A 73 -16.77 -1.93 -7.57
C GLU A 73 -16.93 -2.84 -8.80
N ALA A 74 -16.48 -4.09 -8.71
CA ALA A 74 -16.68 -5.11 -9.74
C ALA A 74 -18.12 -5.69 -9.77
N GLY A 75 -19.05 -5.17 -8.96
CA GLY A 75 -20.46 -5.60 -8.90
C GLY A 75 -20.73 -6.79 -7.96
N TYR A 76 -19.75 -7.23 -7.19
CA TYR A 76 -19.86 -8.32 -6.22
C TYR A 76 -20.12 -7.79 -4.81
N ALA A 77 -21.40 -7.53 -4.52
CA ALA A 77 -21.82 -7.00 -3.22
C ALA A 77 -21.37 -7.89 -2.04
N CYS A 78 -20.48 -7.34 -1.19
CA CYS A 78 -19.97 -8.02 0.00
C CYS A 78 -19.53 -7.04 1.09
N CYS A 79 -19.58 -7.48 2.36
CA CYS A 79 -19.10 -6.70 3.49
C CYS A 79 -17.67 -7.10 3.89
N VAL A 80 -16.98 -6.20 4.56
CA VAL A 80 -15.58 -6.39 5.01
C VAL A 80 -15.42 -7.63 5.90
N ASN A 81 -16.35 -7.87 6.82
CA ASN A 81 -16.30 -9.02 7.73
C ASN A 81 -16.39 -10.34 6.97
N TYR A 82 -17.24 -10.41 5.95
CA TYR A 82 -17.39 -11.59 5.12
C TYR A 82 -16.11 -11.93 4.37
N VAL A 83 -15.42 -10.92 3.82
CA VAL A 83 -14.10 -11.10 3.20
C VAL A 83 -13.05 -11.48 4.24
N ALA A 84 -13.06 -10.87 5.43
CA ALA A 84 -12.12 -11.18 6.51
C ALA A 84 -12.24 -12.63 6.98
N ASP A 85 -13.46 -13.15 7.10
CA ASP A 85 -13.72 -14.55 7.45
C ASP A 85 -13.15 -15.50 6.39
N ILE A 86 -13.38 -15.22 5.09
CA ILE A 86 -12.81 -15.99 3.98
C ILE A 86 -11.27 -15.98 4.05
N MET A 87 -10.67 -14.80 4.24
CA MET A 87 -9.21 -14.68 4.34
C MET A 87 -8.65 -15.50 5.50
N LYS A 88 -9.33 -15.48 6.66
CA LYS A 88 -8.96 -16.25 7.85
C LYS A 88 -9.04 -17.75 7.60
N GLU A 89 -10.12 -18.24 7.00
CA GLU A 89 -10.31 -19.66 6.67
C GLU A 89 -9.29 -20.17 5.66
N LYS A 90 -8.94 -19.35 4.65
CA LYS A 90 -7.91 -19.69 3.66
C LYS A 90 -6.48 -19.44 4.14
N GLY A 91 -6.30 -18.92 5.36
CA GLY A 91 -4.99 -18.63 5.93
C GLY A 91 -4.20 -17.52 5.23
N ILE A 92 -4.85 -16.69 4.40
CA ILE A 92 -4.19 -15.60 3.67
C ILE A 92 -4.22 -14.30 4.47
N LYS A 93 -3.12 -13.55 4.42
CA LYS A 93 -2.97 -12.28 5.14
C LYS A 93 -2.28 -11.25 4.26
N ALA A 94 -2.79 -10.02 4.30
CA ALA A 94 -2.16 -8.91 3.61
C ALA A 94 -0.76 -8.63 4.16
N ARG A 95 0.14 -8.21 3.28
CA ARG A 95 1.47 -7.69 3.63
C ARG A 95 1.28 -6.50 4.57
N ASN A 96 1.66 -6.67 5.83
CA ASN A 96 1.62 -5.64 6.85
C ASN A 96 2.98 -5.62 7.56
N GLY A 97 3.55 -4.42 7.71
CA GLY A 97 4.77 -4.23 8.47
C GLY A 97 4.49 -4.28 9.96
N LYS A 98 5.54 -4.53 10.76
CA LYS A 98 5.50 -4.23 12.19
C LYS A 98 5.29 -2.73 12.38
N GLY A 99 4.51 -2.34 13.40
CA GLY A 99 4.39 -0.94 13.79
C GLY A 99 5.77 -0.32 14.04
N PHE A 100 5.99 0.87 13.49
CA PHE A 100 7.28 1.55 13.56
C PHE A 100 7.49 2.16 14.96
N LYS A 101 8.73 2.13 15.46
CA LYS A 101 9.17 2.84 16.67
C LYS A 101 10.06 4.00 16.26
N TYR A 102 9.76 5.20 16.73
CA TYR A 102 10.47 6.43 16.38
C TYR A 102 11.87 6.50 17.01
N SER A 103 12.87 6.91 16.22
CA SER A 103 14.18 7.35 16.71
C SER A 103 14.30 8.87 16.55
N LYS A 104 14.92 9.55 17.52
CA LYS A 104 15.18 11.00 17.49
C LYS A 104 16.57 11.24 16.90
N ASP A 105 16.66 11.95 15.78
CA ASP A 105 17.94 12.49 15.30
C ASP A 105 17.99 14.02 15.37
N VAL A 106 19.16 14.53 15.77
CA VAL A 106 19.45 15.94 16.05
C VAL A 106 20.32 16.50 14.92
N ALA A 107 19.97 17.66 14.36
CA ALA A 107 20.82 18.37 13.39
C ALA A 107 20.88 19.89 13.65
N ALA A 108 22.08 20.47 13.44
CA ALA A 108 22.46 21.85 13.73
C ALA A 108 21.87 22.91 12.75
N MET A 109 21.90 24.19 13.16
CA MET A 109 21.15 25.33 12.60
C MET A 109 21.92 26.11 11.50
N THR A 110 21.53 25.93 10.23
CA THR A 110 21.80 26.86 9.10
C THR A 110 20.68 26.70 8.06
N ASN A 111 20.34 27.74 7.28
CA ASN A 111 19.34 27.71 6.18
C ASN A 111 17.98 27.07 6.52
N VAL A 112 17.31 27.56 7.56
CA VAL A 112 16.00 27.06 7.99
C VAL A 112 14.88 27.95 7.41
N ALA A 113 13.98 27.37 6.62
CA ALA A 113 12.74 28.05 6.19
C ALA A 113 11.65 27.91 7.27
N ASP A 114 10.69 28.84 7.26
CA ASP A 114 9.54 28.77 8.17
C ASP A 114 8.68 27.52 7.89
N ASN A 115 8.11 26.96 8.95
CA ASN A 115 7.10 25.89 8.82
C ASN A 115 5.76 26.54 8.42
N LEU A 116 5.56 26.65 7.11
CA LEU A 116 4.32 27.10 6.48
C LEU A 116 3.25 26.01 6.46
N LEU A 117 3.64 24.73 6.53
CA LEU A 117 2.71 23.60 6.51
C LEU A 117 1.92 23.51 7.83
N ARG A 118 2.55 23.76 8.98
CA ARG A 118 1.94 23.73 10.33
C ARG A 118 1.03 22.52 10.59
N ARG A 119 1.33 21.36 10.00
CA ARG A 119 0.54 20.11 10.03
C ARG A 119 -0.82 20.18 9.31
N ASP A 120 -1.07 21.24 8.56
CA ASP A 120 -2.18 21.32 7.63
C ASP A 120 -1.80 20.58 6.34
N PHE A 121 -2.10 19.28 6.36
CA PHE A 121 -1.95 18.37 5.22
C PHE A 121 -3.11 18.44 4.23
N GLU A 122 -4.08 19.32 4.47
CA GLU A 122 -5.20 19.53 3.57
C GLU A 122 -4.79 20.52 2.48
N SER A 123 -5.32 20.29 1.29
CA SER A 123 -5.08 21.09 0.10
C SER A 123 -6.38 21.04 -0.68
N GLU A 124 -6.94 22.20 -0.99
CA GLU A 124 -8.24 22.28 -1.67
C GLU A 124 -8.11 21.87 -3.14
N THR A 125 -6.99 22.22 -3.76
CA THR A 125 -6.70 21.89 -5.16
C THR A 125 -5.34 21.21 -5.30
N PRO A 126 -5.10 20.48 -6.40
CA PRO A 126 -3.77 19.97 -6.70
C PRO A 126 -2.73 21.10 -6.80
N ASN A 127 -1.46 20.76 -6.54
CA ASN A 127 -0.30 21.64 -6.67
C ASN A 127 -0.25 22.88 -5.75
N GLN A 128 -1.02 22.93 -4.66
CA GLN A 128 -0.83 23.99 -3.66
C GLN A 128 0.31 23.65 -2.69
N LYS A 129 0.38 22.38 -2.25
CA LYS A 129 1.37 21.91 -1.27
C LYS A 129 1.94 20.56 -1.67
N TRP A 130 3.25 20.51 -1.82
CA TRP A 130 4.03 19.29 -2.02
C TRP A 130 4.87 19.00 -0.80
N VAL A 131 5.03 17.72 -0.47
CA VAL A 131 6.01 17.26 0.54
C VAL A 131 7.07 16.43 -0.16
N THR A 132 8.32 16.62 0.23
CA THR A 132 9.47 15.86 -0.27
C THR A 132 10.24 15.24 0.88
N ASP A 133 10.69 14.01 0.67
CA ASP A 133 11.49 13.28 1.65
C ASP A 133 12.42 12.27 0.94
N ILE A 134 13.36 11.69 1.68
CA ILE A 134 14.26 10.63 1.22
C ILE A 134 14.15 9.43 2.15
N THR A 135 14.05 8.23 1.59
CA THR A 135 14.26 6.99 2.34
C THR A 135 15.47 6.20 1.83
N TYR A 136 16.07 5.42 2.72
CA TYR A 136 17.05 4.39 2.36
C TYR A 136 16.37 3.02 2.13
N ILE A 137 16.95 2.24 1.22
CA ILE A 137 16.49 0.92 0.79
C ILE A 137 17.73 0.00 0.71
N TRP A 138 17.69 -1.16 1.37
CA TRP A 138 18.79 -2.13 1.31
C TRP A 138 18.55 -3.13 0.17
N VAL A 139 19.51 -3.25 -0.74
CA VAL A 139 19.48 -4.22 -1.85
C VAL A 139 20.85 -4.87 -1.96
N LYS A 140 20.92 -6.21 -1.87
CA LYS A 140 22.15 -7.04 -2.06
C LYS A 140 23.45 -6.35 -1.62
N SER A 141 23.51 -6.01 -0.34
CA SER A 141 24.70 -5.44 0.31
C SER A 141 25.03 -3.98 -0.01
N ARG A 142 24.10 -3.21 -0.58
CA ARG A 142 24.24 -1.76 -0.76
C ARG A 142 23.00 -0.98 -0.37
N TRP A 143 23.21 0.24 0.10
CA TRP A 143 22.15 1.21 0.31
C TRP A 143 21.82 1.92 -1.01
N LEU A 144 20.53 1.96 -1.33
CA LEU A 144 19.94 2.86 -2.31
C LEU A 144 19.16 3.95 -1.58
N PHE A 145 19.06 5.11 -2.20
CA PHE A 145 18.37 6.28 -1.68
C PHE A 145 17.27 6.66 -2.66
N LEU A 146 16.04 6.69 -2.18
CA LEU A 146 14.85 7.04 -2.94
C LEU A 146 14.34 8.39 -2.43
N ALA A 147 14.47 9.42 -3.25
CA ALA A 147 13.83 10.72 -3.02
C ALA A 147 12.48 10.73 -3.72
N THR A 148 11.46 11.31 -3.09
CA THR A 148 10.11 11.39 -3.66
C THR A 148 9.45 12.71 -3.31
N VAL A 149 8.62 13.22 -4.22
CA VAL A 149 7.78 14.40 -4.07
C VAL A 149 6.32 13.97 -4.19
N MET A 150 5.53 14.26 -3.15
CA MET A 150 4.11 13.95 -3.06
C MET A 150 3.27 15.22 -3.13
N ASP A 151 2.22 15.21 -3.94
CA ASP A 151 1.15 16.20 -3.87
C ASP A 151 0.20 15.88 -2.69
N LEU A 152 0.00 16.81 -1.76
CA LEU A 152 -0.79 16.54 -0.56
C LEU A 152 -2.30 16.44 -0.83
N HIS A 153 -2.79 17.07 -1.90
CA HIS A 153 -4.20 17.05 -2.26
C HIS A 153 -4.67 15.61 -2.55
N SER A 154 -3.96 14.94 -3.46
CA SER A 154 -4.32 13.60 -3.94
C SER A 154 -3.47 12.48 -3.38
N ARG A 155 -2.47 12.80 -2.55
CA ARG A 155 -1.40 11.88 -2.12
C ARG A 155 -0.59 11.28 -3.28
N ARG A 156 -0.69 11.82 -4.49
CA ARG A 156 0.02 11.31 -5.66
C ARG A 156 1.51 11.58 -5.53
N ILE A 157 2.35 10.59 -5.82
CA ILE A 157 3.79 10.84 -6.03
C ILE A 157 3.94 11.45 -7.42
N VAL A 158 4.36 12.71 -7.47
CA VAL A 158 4.46 13.51 -8.70
C VAL A 158 5.89 13.56 -9.25
N GLY A 159 6.88 13.20 -8.43
CA GLY A 159 8.26 13.03 -8.87
C GLY A 159 9.05 12.14 -7.92
N TRP A 160 10.05 11.43 -8.43
CA TRP A 160 10.93 10.60 -7.63
C TRP A 160 12.28 10.39 -8.32
N SER A 161 13.29 9.98 -7.54
CA SER A 161 14.60 9.65 -8.05
C SER A 161 15.28 8.60 -7.17
N LEU A 162 16.00 7.66 -7.79
CA LEU A 162 16.72 6.59 -7.12
C LEU A 162 18.21 6.68 -7.44
N GLY A 163 19.04 6.68 -6.40
CA GLY A 163 20.50 6.71 -6.53
C GLY A 163 21.20 5.83 -5.48
N THR A 164 22.49 5.63 -5.67
CA THR A 164 23.37 4.88 -4.76
C THR A 164 24.02 5.77 -3.70
N THR A 165 23.79 7.09 -3.75
CA THR A 165 24.34 8.07 -2.81
C THR A 165 23.31 9.16 -2.51
N MET A 166 23.28 9.61 -1.26
CA MET A 166 22.35 10.63 -0.78
C MET A 166 22.84 12.05 -1.11
N THR A 167 22.65 12.47 -2.36
CA THR A 167 23.17 13.75 -2.89
C THR A 167 22.09 14.82 -3.04
N VAL A 168 22.51 16.09 -3.19
CA VAL A 168 21.62 17.19 -3.59
C VAL A 168 21.03 16.93 -4.98
N GLU A 169 21.80 16.32 -5.87
CA GLU A 169 21.34 15.97 -7.22
C GLU A 169 20.17 14.98 -7.20
N LEU A 170 20.20 13.98 -6.30
CA LEU A 170 19.12 13.01 -6.14
C LEU A 170 17.77 13.69 -5.85
N ILE A 171 17.72 14.56 -4.84
CA ILE A 171 16.49 15.28 -4.48
C ILE A 171 16.09 16.31 -5.53
N THR A 172 17.08 16.92 -6.20
CA THR A 172 16.82 17.89 -7.27
C THR A 172 16.20 17.20 -8.47
N ASN A 173 16.64 15.99 -8.82
CA ASN A 173 16.07 15.19 -9.91
C ASN A 173 14.61 14.79 -9.61
N ALA A 174 14.31 14.40 -8.37
CA ALA A 174 12.93 14.10 -7.97
C ALA A 174 12.03 15.35 -8.08
N LEU A 175 12.52 16.51 -7.63
CA LEU A 175 11.77 17.77 -7.72
C LEU A 175 11.64 18.27 -9.16
N LYS A 176 12.68 18.11 -9.97
CA LYS A 176 12.65 18.42 -11.41
C LYS A 176 11.57 17.60 -12.11
N MET A 177 11.53 16.28 -11.85
CA MET A 177 10.48 15.41 -12.40
C MET A 177 9.08 15.89 -12.00
N ALA A 178 8.88 16.33 -10.75
CA ALA A 178 7.60 16.85 -10.29
C ALA A 178 7.19 18.13 -11.03
N PHE A 179 8.10 19.08 -11.21
CA PHE A 179 7.82 20.31 -11.98
C PHE A 179 7.54 20.02 -13.46
N GLU A 180 8.29 19.10 -14.07
CA GLU A 180 8.10 18.74 -15.48
C GLU A 180 6.78 18.00 -15.72
N SER A 181 6.39 17.11 -14.79
CA SER A 181 5.16 16.32 -14.89
C SER A 181 3.91 17.13 -14.60
N ARG A 182 3.96 18.06 -13.62
CA ARG A 182 2.80 18.81 -13.16
C ARG A 182 2.66 20.20 -13.75
N LYS A 183 3.77 20.83 -14.15
CA LYS A 183 3.83 22.23 -14.61
C LYS A 183 2.97 23.16 -13.74
N PRO A 184 3.16 23.15 -12.40
CA PRO A 184 2.30 23.88 -11.48
C PRO A 184 2.43 25.39 -11.68
N PRO A 185 1.42 26.18 -11.26
CA PRO A 185 1.59 27.62 -11.14
C PRO A 185 2.67 27.97 -10.11
N LYS A 186 3.20 29.19 -10.18
CA LYS A 186 4.10 29.71 -9.14
C LYS A 186 3.36 29.78 -7.80
N GLY A 187 4.07 29.52 -6.72
CA GLY A 187 3.54 29.58 -5.36
C GLY A 187 3.33 28.22 -4.69
N VAL A 188 3.61 27.10 -5.38
CA VAL A 188 3.54 25.77 -4.75
C VAL A 188 4.45 25.69 -3.54
N ILE A 189 3.89 25.39 -2.37
CA ILE A 189 4.67 25.18 -1.15
C ILE A 189 5.36 23.83 -1.26
N ILE A 190 6.68 23.80 -1.10
CA ILE A 190 7.44 22.55 -1.07
C ILE A 190 8.00 22.39 0.34
N HIS A 191 7.44 21.42 1.05
CA HIS A 191 7.78 21.12 2.43
C HIS A 191 8.77 19.97 2.51
N SER A 192 9.88 20.16 3.24
CA SER A 192 10.87 19.13 3.51
C SER A 192 11.21 19.07 5.00
N ASP A 193 11.97 18.05 5.41
CA ASP A 193 12.68 18.13 6.68
C ASP A 193 13.86 19.13 6.63
N ARG A 194 14.64 19.18 7.71
CA ARG A 194 15.86 20.01 7.82
C ARG A 194 17.13 19.27 7.39
N GLY A 195 17.02 18.22 6.57
CA GLY A 195 18.15 17.47 6.05
C GLY A 195 19.16 18.37 5.32
N VAL A 196 20.44 18.04 5.40
CA VAL A 196 21.53 18.85 4.82
C VAL A 196 21.33 19.09 3.32
N GLN A 197 20.83 18.09 2.60
CA GLN A 197 20.55 18.17 1.17
C GLN A 197 19.47 19.22 0.86
N TYR A 198 18.38 19.24 1.63
CA TYR A 198 17.28 20.17 1.45
C TYR A 198 17.66 21.62 1.78
N ARG A 199 18.70 21.81 2.60
CA ARG A 199 19.22 23.15 2.98
C ARG A 199 20.33 23.65 2.06
N ALA A 200 20.78 22.83 1.11
CA ALA A 200 21.82 23.21 0.17
C ALA A 200 21.34 24.34 -0.76
N TYR A 201 22.19 25.35 -0.98
CA TYR A 201 21.88 26.48 -1.85
C TYR A 201 21.40 26.05 -3.24
N LYS A 202 22.09 25.10 -3.88
CA LYS A 202 21.71 24.58 -5.20
C LYS A 202 20.27 24.07 -5.26
N TYR A 203 19.80 23.41 -4.20
CA TYR A 203 18.42 22.90 -4.13
C TYR A 203 17.42 24.02 -3.91
N GLN A 204 17.70 24.93 -2.96
CA GLN A 204 16.86 26.09 -2.67
C GLN A 204 16.73 27.02 -3.88
N ASP A 205 17.82 27.26 -4.60
CA ASP A 205 17.85 28.07 -5.83
C ASP A 205 17.05 27.41 -6.95
N PHE A 206 17.23 26.10 -7.15
CA PHE A 206 16.44 25.34 -8.13
C PHE A 206 14.95 25.44 -7.82
N MET A 207 14.56 25.21 -6.56
CA MET A 207 13.17 25.29 -6.11
C MET A 207 12.56 26.68 -6.40
N ARG A 208 13.22 27.75 -5.96
CA ARG A 208 12.72 29.12 -6.13
C ARG A 208 12.66 29.53 -7.60
N LYS A 209 13.65 29.12 -8.41
CA LYS A 209 13.68 29.38 -9.85
C LYS A 209 12.48 28.78 -10.59
N HIS A 210 11.96 27.64 -10.13
CA HIS A 210 10.79 26.98 -10.71
C HIS A 210 9.47 27.43 -10.06
N GLY A 211 9.49 28.48 -9.23
CA GLY A 211 8.30 29.05 -8.63
C GLY A 211 7.84 28.38 -7.34
N GLY A 212 8.66 27.49 -6.76
CA GLY A 212 8.38 26.86 -5.48
C GLY A 212 8.65 27.79 -4.28
N VAL A 213 7.86 27.63 -3.24
CA VAL A 213 8.01 28.33 -1.95
C VAL A 213 8.53 27.33 -0.91
N PRO A 214 9.75 27.50 -0.39
CA PRO A 214 10.30 26.54 0.56
C PRO A 214 9.58 26.60 1.89
N SER A 215 9.30 25.43 2.44
CA SER A 215 8.86 25.25 3.82
C SER A 215 9.66 24.11 4.46
N MET A 216 10.01 24.24 5.74
CA MET A 216 10.72 23.17 6.45
C MET A 216 10.05 22.85 7.78
N SER A 217 10.10 21.57 8.16
CA SER A 217 9.56 21.11 9.44
C SER A 217 10.25 21.79 10.63
N ARG A 218 9.58 21.79 11.80
CA ARG A 218 10.23 22.23 13.04
C ARG A 218 11.23 21.18 13.50
N GLN A 219 12.32 21.62 14.13
CA GLN A 219 13.29 20.70 14.72
C GLN A 219 12.61 19.77 15.72
N GLY A 220 12.81 18.46 15.57
CA GLY A 220 12.26 17.44 16.48
C GLY A 220 10.75 17.16 16.31
N ASN A 221 10.12 17.61 15.22
CA ASN A 221 8.69 17.41 14.98
C ASN A 221 8.43 16.44 13.82
N CYS A 222 8.42 15.13 14.12
CA CYS A 222 8.13 14.06 13.15
C CYS A 222 6.73 14.16 12.52
N TRP A 223 5.79 14.82 13.19
CA TRP A 223 4.43 14.96 12.69
C TRP A 223 4.34 15.74 11.40
N ASP A 224 5.29 16.65 11.12
CA ASP A 224 5.26 17.52 9.94
C ASP A 224 5.48 16.73 8.62
N ASN A 225 6.03 15.51 8.68
CA ASN A 225 6.27 14.63 7.52
C ASN A 225 5.54 13.28 7.60
N ALA A 226 4.56 13.12 8.50
CA ALA A 226 3.89 11.84 8.77
C ALA A 226 3.26 11.17 7.51
N VAL A 227 2.84 11.97 6.53
CA VAL A 227 2.30 11.47 5.25
C VAL A 227 3.38 10.73 4.43
N MET A 228 4.59 11.29 4.38
CA MET A 228 5.73 10.66 3.69
C MET A 228 6.21 9.42 4.43
N GLU A 229 6.29 9.47 5.76
CA GLU A 229 6.62 8.29 6.58
C GLU A 229 5.62 7.15 6.33
N SER A 230 4.33 7.47 6.26
CA SER A 230 3.27 6.49 5.96
C SER A 230 3.44 5.89 4.57
N PHE A 231 3.78 6.70 3.57
CA PHE A 231 4.09 6.22 2.22
C PHE A 231 5.28 5.27 2.21
N TYR A 232 6.42 5.66 2.80
CA TYR A 232 7.61 4.81 2.81
C TYR A 232 7.44 3.53 3.60
N SER A 233 6.72 3.58 4.73
CA SER A 233 6.38 2.38 5.49
C SER A 233 5.62 1.37 4.62
N ARG A 234 4.65 1.85 3.83
CA ARG A 234 3.87 1.00 2.93
C ARG A 234 4.69 0.51 1.75
N LEU A 235 5.46 1.38 1.10
CA LEU A 235 6.37 1.00 0.02
C LEU A 235 7.35 -0.10 0.48
N LYS A 236 7.95 0.03 1.67
CA LYS A 236 8.88 -0.97 2.18
C LYS A 236 8.22 -2.32 2.42
N VAL A 237 7.03 -2.34 3.00
CA VAL A 237 6.30 -3.58 3.31
C VAL A 237 5.71 -4.24 2.06
N GLU A 238 5.10 -3.45 1.19
CA GLU A 238 4.33 -3.94 0.04
C GLU A 238 5.25 -4.32 -1.13
N LEU A 239 6.46 -3.76 -1.19
CA LEU A 239 7.46 -3.96 -2.24
C LEU A 239 8.79 -4.46 -1.68
N ILE A 240 9.54 -3.60 -0.98
CA ILE A 240 10.97 -3.85 -0.70
C ILE A 240 11.24 -5.12 0.10
N TYR A 241 10.46 -5.38 1.15
CA TYR A 241 10.64 -6.55 2.00
C TYR A 241 10.04 -7.83 1.42
N ALA A 242 9.27 -7.69 0.36
CA ALA A 242 8.54 -8.79 -0.23
C ALA A 242 9.16 -9.30 -1.54
N GLU A 243 10.08 -8.53 -2.13
CA GLU A 243 10.80 -8.88 -3.34
C GLU A 243 12.30 -9.08 -3.02
N ASP A 244 12.96 -10.05 -3.64
CA ASP A 244 14.40 -10.26 -3.52
C ASP A 244 15.12 -9.71 -4.76
N TYR A 245 15.34 -8.39 -4.79
CA TYR A 245 16.06 -7.74 -5.89
C TYR A 245 17.53 -8.16 -5.91
N GLN A 246 18.03 -8.61 -7.06
CA GLN A 246 19.42 -9.00 -7.27
C GLN A 246 20.29 -7.82 -7.74
N THR A 247 19.69 -6.84 -8.42
CA THR A 247 20.40 -5.71 -9.02
C THR A 247 19.75 -4.35 -8.70
N VAL A 248 20.48 -3.26 -8.93
CA VAL A 248 19.95 -1.89 -8.77
C VAL A 248 18.88 -1.61 -9.82
N GLU A 249 19.06 -2.15 -11.03
CA GLU A 249 18.15 -2.00 -12.17
C GLU A 249 16.82 -2.71 -11.90
N GLU A 250 16.84 -3.92 -11.33
CA GLU A 250 15.63 -4.62 -10.88
C GLU A 250 14.89 -3.82 -9.80
N ALA A 251 15.62 -3.33 -8.78
CA ALA A 251 15.03 -2.50 -7.74
C ALA A 251 14.43 -1.21 -8.32
N ARG A 252 15.11 -0.57 -9.28
CA ARG A 252 14.61 0.62 -9.99
C ARG A 252 13.33 0.33 -10.75
N MET A 253 13.26 -0.79 -11.47
CA MET A 253 12.06 -1.21 -12.20
C MET A 253 10.90 -1.51 -11.25
N GLY A 254 11.19 -2.20 -10.14
CA GLY A 254 10.19 -2.49 -9.12
C GLY A 254 9.63 -1.22 -8.46
N ILE A 255 10.49 -0.25 -8.14
CA ILE A 255 10.07 1.05 -7.59
C ILE A 255 9.26 1.84 -8.61
N PHE A 256 9.69 1.85 -9.89
CA PHE A 256 8.91 2.46 -10.98
C PHE A 256 7.51 1.84 -11.08
N GLU A 257 7.41 0.51 -11.17
CA GLU A 257 6.13 -0.20 -11.26
C GLU A 257 5.24 0.09 -10.05
N TYR A 258 5.84 0.07 -8.85
CA TYR A 258 5.12 0.37 -7.63
C TYR A 258 4.59 1.80 -7.60
N ILE A 259 5.40 2.81 -7.92
CA ILE A 259 4.98 4.22 -7.84
C ILE A 259 4.00 4.56 -8.96
N GLU A 260 4.40 4.31 -10.21
CA GLU A 260 3.69 4.82 -11.39
C GLU A 260 2.46 3.99 -11.76
N VAL A 261 2.53 2.67 -11.60
CA VAL A 261 1.46 1.77 -12.04
C VAL A 261 0.55 1.40 -10.88
N PHE A 262 1.12 1.04 -9.73
CA PHE A 262 0.31 0.58 -8.60
C PHE A 262 -0.15 1.73 -7.70
N TYR A 263 0.77 2.44 -7.04
CA TYR A 263 0.48 3.45 -6.03
C TYR A 263 -0.38 4.58 -6.59
N ASN A 264 0.08 5.23 -7.65
CA ASN A 264 -0.62 6.39 -8.21
C ASN A 264 -1.97 6.02 -8.87
N ARG A 265 -2.06 4.88 -9.58
CA ARG A 265 -3.19 4.58 -10.47
C ARG A 265 -4.16 3.52 -9.97
N ARG A 266 -3.77 2.68 -9.02
CA ARG A 266 -4.56 1.52 -8.58
C ARG A 266 -4.74 1.42 -7.07
N ARG A 267 -3.83 1.99 -6.29
CA ARG A 267 -3.81 1.79 -4.84
C ARG A 267 -4.91 2.59 -4.15
N ARG A 268 -5.87 1.92 -3.53
CA ARG A 268 -6.92 2.56 -2.74
C ARG A 268 -6.39 3.22 -1.47
N HIS A 269 -6.71 4.50 -1.31
CA HIS A 269 -6.38 5.28 -0.14
C HIS A 269 -7.63 5.60 0.69
N SER A 270 -7.63 5.21 1.97
CA SER A 270 -8.74 5.52 2.90
C SER A 270 -8.93 7.03 3.08
N ALA A 271 -7.83 7.79 3.09
CA ALA A 271 -7.87 9.26 3.15
C ALA A 271 -8.51 9.92 1.92
N LEU A 272 -8.65 9.18 0.80
CA LEU A 272 -9.23 9.65 -0.45
C LEU A 272 -10.60 9.01 -0.71
N GLY A 273 -11.27 8.47 0.31
CA GLY A 273 -12.54 7.77 0.10
C GLY A 273 -12.40 6.46 -0.68
N HIS A 274 -11.28 5.74 -0.48
CA HIS A 274 -11.00 4.45 -1.09
C HIS A 274 -10.82 4.42 -2.61
N VAL A 275 -10.44 5.56 -3.20
CA VAL A 275 -9.97 5.61 -4.60
C VAL A 275 -8.47 5.78 -4.72
N SER A 276 -7.94 5.63 -5.93
CA SER A 276 -6.53 5.87 -6.22
C SER A 276 -6.19 7.37 -6.28
N PRO A 277 -4.92 7.77 -6.06
CA PRO A 277 -4.50 9.16 -6.20
C PRO A 277 -4.89 9.80 -7.54
N VAL A 278 -4.71 9.09 -8.65
CA VAL A 278 -5.07 9.62 -9.98
C VAL A 278 -6.59 9.73 -10.16
N GLU A 279 -7.35 8.76 -9.67
CA GLU A 279 -8.81 8.81 -9.75
C GLU A 279 -9.38 9.94 -8.89
N TYR A 280 -8.79 10.19 -7.71
CA TYR A 280 -9.18 11.31 -6.84
C TYR A 280 -9.01 12.67 -7.53
N GLU A 281 -7.93 12.88 -8.29
CA GLU A 281 -7.72 14.12 -9.05
C GLU A 281 -8.67 14.28 -10.25
N SER A 282 -9.32 13.19 -10.68
CA SER A 282 -10.20 13.18 -11.85
C SER A 282 -11.68 13.43 -11.49
N LYS A 283 -11.98 13.65 -10.21
CA LYS A 283 -13.32 13.97 -9.69
C LYS A 283 -13.46 15.47 -9.46
#